data_AF-A0A534LXY9-F1
#
_entry.id   AF-A0A534LXY9-F1
#
_cell.length_a   1.000
_cell.length_b   1.000
_cell.length_c   1.000
_cell.angle_alpha   90.00
_cell.angle_beta   90.00
_cell.angle_gamma   90.00
#
_symmetry.space_group_name_H-M   'P 1'
#
loop_
_entity.id
_entity.type
_entity.pdbx_description
1 polymer ?
#
loop_
_entity_poly.entity_id
_entity_poly.type
_entity_poly.pdbx_seq_one_letter_code
_entity_poly.pdbx_strand_id
1 'polypeptide(L)'
;MGRGEADAIALAEALRTAILMDDRVAIDLARMRGIETRWTTSVVLEAHRREILDRKAAGRAIEDLVASGLWIRQDVLLRILAILGER
;
A
#
# COMPACT_ATOMS: atom_id res chain seq x y z
N MET A 1 -17.49 -3.80 -0.87
CA MET A 1 -16.79 -2.66 -1.50
C MET A 1 -17.64 -1.43 -1.29
N GLY A 2 -17.06 -0.37 -0.73
CA GLY A 2 -17.76 0.88 -0.48
C GLY A 2 -17.76 1.80 -1.70
N ARG A 3 -18.45 2.95 -1.57
CA ARG A 3 -18.50 3.97 -2.61
C ARG A 3 -17.13 4.59 -2.89
N GLY A 4 -16.32 4.79 -1.84
CA GLY A 4 -15.00 5.41 -1.97
C GLY A 4 -14.05 4.60 -2.86
N GLU A 5 -14.01 3.27 -2.69
CA GLU A 5 -13.15 2.44 -3.54
C GLU A 5 -13.67 2.36 -4.98
N ALA A 6 -14.98 2.34 -5.17
CA ALA A 6 -15.57 2.36 -6.51
C ALA A 6 -15.23 3.66 -7.27
N ASP A 7 -15.37 4.82 -6.58
CA ASP A 7 -15.04 6.13 -7.15
C ASP A 7 -13.53 6.24 -7.46
N ALA A 8 -12.67 5.71 -6.58
CA ALA A 8 -11.22 5.69 -6.80
C ALA A 8 -10.82 4.82 -8.00
N ILE A 9 -11.45 3.65 -8.18
CA ILE A 9 -11.23 2.79 -9.35
C ILE A 9 -11.68 3.50 -10.63
N ALA A 10 -12.87 4.09 -10.64
CA ALA A 10 -13.38 4.81 -11.80
C ALA A 10 -12.46 5.99 -12.18
N LEU A 11 -11.94 6.70 -11.18
CA LEU A 11 -10.98 7.78 -11.41
C LEU A 11 -9.65 7.26 -11.98
N ALA A 12 -9.11 6.17 -11.43
CA ALA A 12 -7.87 5.57 -11.94
C ALA A 12 -8.02 5.06 -13.38
N GLU A 13 -9.17 4.47 -13.71
CA GLU A 13 -9.54 4.03 -15.05
C GLU A 13 -9.57 5.21 -16.04
N ALA A 14 -10.26 6.30 -15.67
CA ALA A 14 -10.35 7.51 -16.49
C ALA A 14 -8.99 8.17 -16.73
N LEU A 15 -8.12 8.19 -15.71
CA LEU A 15 -6.78 8.78 -15.78
C LEU A 15 -5.72 7.82 -16.36
N ARG A 16 -6.06 6.55 -16.58
CA ARG A 16 -5.14 5.49 -17.03
C ARG A 16 -3.89 5.40 -16.16
N THR A 17 -4.08 5.48 -14.84
CA THR A 17 -3.00 5.50 -13.85
C THR A 17 -3.13 4.33 -12.88
N ALA A 18 -2.01 3.98 -12.23
CA ALA A 18 -2.03 3.03 -11.13
C ALA A 18 -2.78 3.60 -9.92
N ILE A 19 -3.38 2.72 -9.12
CA ILE A 19 -4.10 3.06 -7.91
C ILE A 19 -3.42 2.50 -6.66
N LEU A 20 -3.40 3.30 -5.60
CA LEU A 20 -3.00 2.87 -4.26
C LEU A 20 -4.24 2.34 -3.52
N MET A 21 -4.21 1.07 -3.12
CA MET A 21 -5.36 0.40 -2.54
C MET A 21 -4.93 -0.82 -1.72
N ASP A 22 -5.56 -1.02 -0.56
CA ASP A 22 -5.23 -2.10 0.39
C ASP A 22 -6.42 -3.07 0.63
N ASP A 23 -7.63 -2.72 0.20
CA ASP A 23 -8.79 -3.63 0.26
C ASP A 23 -8.68 -4.71 -0.82
N ARG A 24 -8.69 -5.98 -0.39
CA ARG A 24 -8.43 -7.11 -1.29
C ARG A 24 -9.50 -7.29 -2.38
N VAL A 25 -10.77 -7.13 -2.02
CA VAL A 25 -11.88 -7.27 -2.99
C VAL A 25 -11.79 -6.15 -4.01
N ALA A 26 -11.46 -4.94 -3.56
CA ALA A 26 -11.30 -3.78 -4.40
C ALA A 26 -10.13 -3.91 -5.38
N ILE A 27 -8.99 -4.41 -4.90
CA ILE A 27 -7.81 -4.69 -5.73
C ILE A 27 -8.12 -5.71 -6.82
N ASP A 28 -8.80 -6.80 -6.47
CA ASP A 28 -9.15 -7.84 -7.44
C ASP A 28 -10.06 -7.27 -8.54
N LEU A 29 -11.04 -6.43 -8.18
CA LEU A 29 -11.88 -5.73 -9.14
C LEU A 29 -11.08 -4.76 -10.04
N ALA A 30 -10.19 -3.95 -9.47
CA ALA A 30 -9.36 -3.02 -10.23
C ALA A 30 -8.48 -3.76 -11.25
N ARG A 31 -7.87 -4.87 -10.84
CA ARG A 31 -7.05 -5.73 -11.71
C ARG A 31 -7.86 -6.37 -12.83
N MET A 32 -9.08 -6.83 -12.55
CA MET A 32 -9.99 -7.35 -13.60
C MET A 32 -10.31 -6.30 -14.66
N ARG A 33 -10.25 -5.01 -14.31
CA ARG A 33 -10.40 -3.88 -15.24
C ARG A 33 -9.08 -3.43 -15.90
N GLY A 34 -7.99 -4.16 -15.69
CA GLY A 34 -6.69 -3.84 -16.27
C GLY A 34 -5.97 -2.67 -15.61
N ILE A 35 -6.36 -2.27 -14.40
CA ILE A 35 -5.73 -1.19 -13.65
C ILE A 35 -4.61 -1.76 -12.79
N GLU A 36 -3.41 -1.15 -12.87
CA GLU A 36 -2.30 -1.50 -11.98
C GLU A 36 -2.64 -1.06 -10.54
N THR A 37 -2.45 -1.97 -9.58
CA THR A 37 -2.71 -1.72 -8.16
C THR A 37 -1.42 -1.81 -7.35
N ARG A 38 -1.23 -0.92 -6.39
CA ARG A 38 -0.17 -1.02 -5.38
C ARG A 38 -0.74 -0.92 -3.98
N TRP A 39 -0.13 -1.64 -3.04
CA TRP A 39 -0.45 -1.50 -1.63
C TRP A 39 0.28 -0.29 -1.04
N THR A 40 -0.32 0.37 -0.05
CA THR A 40 0.28 1.53 0.61
C THR A 40 1.63 1.20 1.22
N THR A 41 1.74 0.05 1.88
CA THR A 41 2.99 -0.43 2.50
C THR A 41 4.08 -0.76 1.48
N SER A 42 3.71 -1.16 0.26
CA SER A 42 4.69 -1.46 -0.80
C SER A 42 5.42 -0.20 -1.27
N VAL A 43 4.78 0.97 -1.20
CA VAL A 43 5.42 2.26 -1.52
C VAL A 43 6.54 2.58 -0.52
N VAL A 44 6.31 2.32 0.77
CA VAL A 44 7.33 2.53 1.81
C VAL A 44 8.51 1.57 1.64
N LEU A 45 8.22 0.28 1.39
CA LEU A 45 9.27 -0.72 1.14
C LEU A 45 10.07 -0.40 -0.13
N GLU A 46 9.40 0.08 -1.18
CA GLU A 46 10.07 0.50 -2.40
C GLU A 46 10.97 1.74 -2.18
N ALA A 47 10.50 2.73 -1.43
CA ALA A 47 11.29 3.90 -1.07
C ALA A 47 12.53 3.52 -0.25
N HIS A 48 12.39 2.56 0.68
CA HIS A 48 13.53 2.01 1.42
C HIS A 48 14.54 1.32 0.50
N ARG A 49 14.06 0.42 -0.37
CA ARG A 49 14.89 -0.30 -1.35
C ARG A 49 15.64 0.63 -2.30
N ARG A 50 15.06 1.80 -2.61
CA ARG A 50 15.66 2.84 -3.45
C ARG A 50 16.52 3.83 -2.67
N GLU A 51 16.79 3.56 -1.39
CA GLU A 51 17.58 4.40 -0.48
C GLU A 51 17.03 5.83 -0.29
N ILE A 52 15.75 6.06 -0.62
CA ILE A 52 15.05 7.33 -0.36
C ILE A 52 14.73 7.44 1.13
N LEU A 53 14.34 6.32 1.75
CA LEU A 53 14.13 6.21 3.19
C LEU A 53 15.19 5.29 3.79
N ASP A 54 15.90 5.77 4.80
CA ASP A 54 16.68 4.86 5.64
C ASP A 54 15.75 3.91 6.41
N ARG A 55 16.34 2.86 7.00
CA ARG A 55 15.60 1.86 7.77
C ARG A 55 14.70 2.46 8.85
N LYS A 56 15.20 3.46 9.58
CA LYS A 56 14.49 4.07 10.70
C LYS A 56 13.31 4.93 10.20
N ALA A 57 13.50 5.65 9.11
CA ALA A 57 12.47 6.43 8.45
C ALA A 57 11.38 5.54 7.85
N ALA A 58 11.76 4.43 7.20
CA ALA A 58 10.82 3.46 6.66
C ALA A 58 9.98 2.79 7.77
N GLY A 59 10.62 2.37 8.87
CA GLY A 59 9.91 1.80 10.03
C GLY A 59 8.89 2.77 10.62
N ARG A 60 9.29 4.02 10.87
CA ARG A 60 8.37 5.06 11.35
C ARG A 60 7.23 5.34 10.38
N ALA A 61 7.49 5.38 9.08
CA ALA A 61 6.43 5.60 8.09
C ALA A 61 5.36 4.48 8.14
N ILE A 62 5.75 3.22 8.36
CA ILE A 62 4.79 2.12 8.56
C ILE A 62 4.00 2.30 9.86
N GLU A 63 4.67 2.65 10.96
CA GLU A 63 4.02 2.91 12.25
C GLU A 63 3.03 4.07 12.17
N ASP A 64 3.40 5.17 11.50
CA ASP A 64 2.57 6.36 11.30
C ASP A 64 1.34 6.05 10.43
N LEU A 65 1.48 5.20 9.41
CA LEU A 65 0.35 4.74 8.61
C LEU A 65 -0.66 3.98 9.46
N VAL A 66 -0.20 3.06 10.31
CA VAL A 66 -1.06 2.30 11.23
C VAL A 66 -1.73 3.24 12.24
N ALA A 67 -0.97 4.17 12.82
CA ALA A 67 -1.49 5.17 13.75
C ALA A 67 -2.53 6.10 13.10
N SER A 68 -2.41 6.35 11.80
CA SER A 68 -3.36 7.14 10.99
C SER A 68 -4.58 6.34 10.53
N GLY A 69 -4.68 5.05 10.89
CA GLY A 69 -5.85 4.22 10.63
C GLY A 69 -5.70 3.21 9.50
N LEU A 70 -4.50 3.03 8.91
CA LEU A 70 -4.27 1.93 7.98
C LEU A 70 -4.36 0.60 8.74
N TRP A 71 -5.41 -0.17 8.46
CA TRP A 71 -5.56 -1.49 9.04
C TRP A 71 -4.63 -2.49 8.33
N ILE A 72 -3.74 -3.11 9.10
CA ILE A 72 -2.83 -4.15 8.64
C ILE A 72 -2.95 -5.33 9.59
N ARG A 73 -3.05 -6.56 9.05
CA ARG A 73 -2.98 -7.76 9.89
C ARG A 73 -1.64 -7.81 10.63
N GLN A 74 -1.68 -8.22 11.89
CA GLN A 74 -0.49 -8.25 12.75
C GLN A 74 0.66 -9.09 12.17
N ASP A 75 0.35 -10.23 11.55
CA ASP A 75 1.35 -11.09 10.89
C ASP A 75 2.03 -10.41 9.71
N VAL A 76 1.29 -9.60 8.94
CA VAL A 76 1.82 -8.81 7.82
C VAL A 76 2.69 -7.67 8.34
N LEU A 77 2.25 -6.96 9.37
CA LEU A 77 3.02 -5.89 9.99
C LEU A 77 4.37 -6.41 10.50
N LEU A 78 4.38 -7.53 11.23
CA LEU A 78 5.61 -8.15 11.72
C LEU A 78 6.56 -8.55 10.58
N ARG A 79 6.03 -9.08 9.47
CA ARG A 79 6.84 -9.39 8.28
C ARG A 79 7.44 -8.14 7.65
N ILE A 80 6.67 -7.06 7.54
CA ILE A 80 7.16 -5.77 7.01
C ILE A 80 8.31 -5.25 7.88
N LEU A 81 8.12 -5.23 9.20
CA LEU A 81 9.15 -4.76 10.14
C LEU A 81 10.38 -5.67 10.16
N ALA A 82 10.21 -6.98 9.95
CA ALA A 82 11.32 -7.93 9.80
C ALA A 82 12.11 -7.67 8.51
N ILE A 83 11.44 -7.43 7.38
CA ILE A 83 12.11 -7.06 6.10
C ILE A 83 12.91 -5.77 6.26
N LEU A 84 12.34 -4.76 6.94
CA LEU A 84 13.07 -3.54 7.28
C LEU A 84 14.14 -3.77 8.34
N GLY A 85 14.12 -4.92 9.03
CA GLY A 85 15.04 -5.30 10.08
C GLY A 85 16.26 -6.09 9.61
N GLU A 86 16.13 -6.80 8.49
CA GLU A 86 17.16 -7.64 7.89
C GLU A 86 18.20 -6.81 7.12
N ARG A 87 19.44 -7.31 7.10
CA ARG A 87 20.67 -6.60 6.75
C ARG A 87 21.41 -7.31 5.64
#